data_AF-A0A2E6URY5-F1
#
_entry.id   AF-A0A2E6URY5-F1
#
_cell.length_a   1.000
_cell.length_b   1.000
_cell.length_c   1.000
_cell.angle_alpha   90.00
_cell.angle_beta   90.00
_cell.angle_gamma   90.00
#
_symmetry.space_group_name_H-M   'P 1'
#
loop_
_entity.id
_entity.type
_entity.pdbx_description
1 polymer ?
#
loop_
_entity_poly.entity_id
_entity_poly.type
_entity_poly.pdbx_seq_one_letter_code
_entity_poly.pdbx_strand_id
1 'polypeptide(L)'
;ELTEEIGYSPETFNFFREVNKDQQKLNIHIFYSIMGVSLAELNLMEGTDMGMFTIEEILSKNLYSKKLGKNFPVVPLLLEFFDEFFEYIDKNIGVH
;
A
#
# COMPACT_ATOMS: atom_id res chain seq x y z
N GLU A 1 11.14 -0.22 8.39
CA GLU A 1 9.86 0.06 7.70
C GLU A 1 8.63 -0.40 8.49
N LEU A 2 7.86 -1.47 8.15
CA LEU A 2 6.52 -1.69 8.76
C LEU A 2 6.49 -1.73 10.30
N THR A 3 7.44 -2.41 10.95
CA THR A 3 7.54 -2.42 12.43
C THR A 3 7.77 -1.02 12.99
N GLU A 4 8.52 -0.18 12.29
CA GLU A 4 8.84 1.20 12.70
C GLU A 4 7.71 2.18 12.38
N GLU A 5 6.97 1.96 11.29
CA GLU A 5 5.89 2.87 10.86
C GLU A 5 4.54 2.56 11.55
N ILE A 6 4.18 1.28 11.67
CA ILE A 6 2.85 0.82 12.13
C ILE A 6 2.91 -0.18 13.29
N GLY A 7 4.10 -0.46 13.85
CA GLY A 7 4.25 -1.35 15.01
C GLY A 7 3.95 -2.82 14.71
N TYR A 8 3.89 -3.21 13.44
CA TYR A 8 3.47 -4.54 13.00
C TYR A 8 4.37 -5.08 11.89
N SER A 9 4.67 -6.38 11.94
CA SER A 9 5.31 -7.11 10.86
C SER A 9 4.50 -8.37 10.56
N PRO A 10 4.03 -8.56 9.32
CA PRO A 10 3.53 -9.84 8.86
C PRO A 10 4.57 -10.96 9.02
N GLU A 11 4.09 -12.21 9.14
CA GLU A 11 4.97 -13.39 9.16
C GLU A 11 5.54 -13.70 7.78
N THR A 12 4.78 -13.43 6.73
CA THR A 12 5.14 -13.75 5.34
C THR A 12 5.07 -12.52 4.46
N PHE A 13 6.05 -12.35 3.58
CA PHE A 13 6.06 -11.34 2.54
C PHE A 13 6.15 -12.02 1.18
N ASN A 14 5.31 -11.58 0.25
CA ASN A 14 5.34 -12.02 -1.12
C ASN A 14 6.01 -10.96 -1.97
N PHE A 15 6.99 -11.37 -2.76
CA PHE A 15 7.62 -10.50 -3.73
C PHE A 15 6.66 -10.27 -4.91
N PHE A 16 6.42 -9.00 -5.25
CA PHE A 16 5.66 -8.64 -6.44
C PHE A 16 6.60 -8.34 -7.61
N ARG A 17 7.46 -7.34 -7.46
CA ARG A 17 8.39 -6.93 -8.53
C ARG A 17 9.55 -6.09 -8.03
N GLU A 18 10.52 -5.90 -8.91
CA GLU A 18 11.58 -4.92 -8.82
C GLU A 18 11.45 -3.90 -9.96
N VAL A 19 11.73 -2.62 -9.67
CA VAL A 19 11.70 -1.53 -10.65
C VAL A 19 12.97 -0.70 -10.51
N ASN A 20 13.76 -0.69 -11.59
CA ASN A 20 14.95 0.14 -11.70
C ASN A 20 14.60 1.46 -12.39
N LYS A 21 14.75 2.55 -11.64
CA LYS A 21 14.53 3.92 -12.07
C LYS A 21 15.89 4.62 -12.22
N ASP A 22 16.65 4.23 -13.25
CA ASP A 22 18.05 4.62 -13.48
C ASP A 22 18.29 6.14 -13.45
N GLN A 23 17.39 6.91 -14.07
CA GLN A 23 17.47 8.37 -14.09
C GLN A 23 17.38 8.99 -12.69
N GLN A 24 16.68 8.34 -11.77
CA GLN A 24 16.56 8.74 -10.37
C GLN A 24 17.58 8.04 -9.46
N LYS A 25 18.43 7.16 -9.99
CA LYS A 25 19.34 6.27 -9.24
C LYS A 25 18.60 5.53 -8.12
N LEU A 26 17.40 5.07 -8.41
CA LEU A 26 16.50 4.45 -7.45
C LEU A 26 16.17 3.03 -7.90
N ASN A 27 16.35 2.06 -7.01
CA ASN A 27 15.83 0.70 -7.20
C ASN A 27 14.72 0.48 -6.16
N ILE A 28 13.56 0.01 -6.61
CA ILE A 28 12.37 -0.19 -5.80
C ILE A 28 12.03 -1.69 -5.83
N HIS A 29 12.05 -2.33 -4.66
CA HIS A 29 11.53 -3.67 -4.48
C HIS A 29 10.16 -3.59 -3.81
N ILE A 30 9.15 -4.16 -4.48
CA ILE A 30 7.76 -4.10 -4.04
C ILE A 30 7.35 -5.47 -3.49
N PHE A 31 6.87 -5.46 -2.25
CA PHE A 31 6.37 -6.63 -1.54
C PHE A 31 4.93 -6.39 -1.09
N TYR A 32 4.18 -7.47 -0.92
CA TYR A 32 2.83 -7.42 -0.35
C TYR A 32 2.64 -8.55 0.67
N SER A 33 1.66 -8.39 1.54
CA SER A 33 1.28 -9.38 2.53
C SER A 33 -0.19 -9.26 2.88
N ILE A 34 -0.75 -10.32 3.47
CA ILE A 34 -2.09 -10.30 4.05
C ILE A 34 -1.97 -9.73 5.47
N MET A 35 -2.78 -8.72 5.75
CA MET A 35 -2.89 -8.17 7.10
C MET A 35 -3.76 -9.12 7.94
N GLY A 36 -3.15 -9.79 8.93
CA GLY A 36 -3.83 -10.75 9.81
C GLY A 36 -4.47 -10.10 11.06
N VAL A 37 -4.42 -8.78 11.16
CA VAL A 37 -4.91 -7.98 12.30
C VAL A 37 -5.83 -6.88 11.81
N SER A 38 -6.65 -6.33 12.70
CA SER A 38 -7.49 -5.18 12.39
C SER A 38 -6.69 -3.86 12.39
N LEU A 39 -7.23 -2.84 11.72
CA LEU A 39 -6.63 -1.49 11.72
C LEU A 39 -6.44 -0.93 13.14
N ALA A 40 -7.29 -1.31 14.09
CA ALA A 40 -7.26 -0.83 15.47
C ALA A 40 -6.09 -1.41 16.29
N GLU A 41 -5.48 -2.49 15.82
CA GLU A 41 -4.32 -3.13 16.45
C GLU A 41 -2.99 -2.57 15.94
N LEU A 42 -3.02 -1.80 14.84
CA LEU A 42 -1.84 -1.14 14.30
C LEU A 42 -1.53 0.14 15.09
N ASN A 43 -0.25 0.38 15.34
CA ASN A 43 0.22 1.56 16.05
C ASN A 43 0.93 2.50 15.07
N LEU A 44 0.23 3.52 14.58
CA LEU A 44 0.81 4.50 13.66
C LEU A 44 1.85 5.37 14.40
N MET A 45 3.12 5.09 14.15
CA MET A 45 4.27 5.79 14.74
C MET A 45 4.85 6.84 13.78
N GLU A 46 4.71 6.64 12.48
CA GLU A 46 5.09 7.61 11.44
C GLU A 46 3.91 7.90 10.50
N GLY A 47 3.81 9.13 10.00
CA GLY A 47 2.69 9.59 9.17
C GLY A 47 1.60 10.32 9.96
N THR A 48 0.62 10.88 9.24
CA THR A 48 -0.42 11.74 9.85
C THR A 48 -1.75 11.00 10.06
N ASP A 49 -2.10 10.08 9.16
CA ASP A 49 -3.36 9.34 9.19
C ASP A 49 -3.15 7.96 8.57
N MET A 50 -4.00 7.00 8.96
CA MET A 50 -3.97 5.62 8.46
C MET A 50 -5.39 5.14 8.24
N GLY A 51 -5.64 4.52 7.09
CA GLY A 51 -6.97 4.08 6.68
C GLY A 51 -6.91 2.85 5.79
N MET A 52 -8.01 2.10 5.79
CA MET A 52 -8.25 1.01 4.85
C MET A 52 -9.11 1.54 3.71
N PHE A 53 -8.73 1.21 2.48
CA PHE A 53 -9.40 1.64 1.27
C PHE A 53 -9.69 0.42 0.39
N THR A 54 -10.84 0.46 -0.26
CA THR A 54 -11.20 -0.49 -1.31
C THR A 54 -10.32 -0.27 -2.56
N ILE A 55 -10.29 -1.27 -3.44
CA ILE A 55 -9.58 -1.17 -4.72
C ILE A 55 -10.15 0.02 -5.52
N GLU A 56 -11.46 0.18 -5.55
CA GLU A 56 -12.15 1.27 -6.23
C GLU A 56 -11.73 2.64 -5.70
N GLU A 57 -11.61 2.79 -4.37
CA GLU A 57 -11.13 4.03 -3.75
C GLU A 57 -9.67 4.32 -4.11
N ILE A 58 -8.79 3.32 -4.10
CA ILE A 58 -7.39 3.47 -4.50
C ILE A 58 -7.28 3.91 -5.96
N LEU A 59 -8.04 3.26 -6.84
CA LEU A 59 -8.06 3.56 -8.28
C LEU A 59 -8.70 4.91 -8.60
N SER A 60 -9.48 5.49 -7.68
CA SER A 60 -9.95 6.88 -7.81
C SER A 60 -8.82 7.92 -7.72
N LYS A 61 -7.63 7.50 -7.28
CA LYS A 61 -6.40 8.32 -7.09
C LYS A 61 -6.54 9.41 -6.04
N ASN A 62 -7.64 9.41 -5.26
CA ASN A 62 -7.93 10.43 -4.27
C ASN A 62 -8.58 9.81 -3.02
N LEU A 63 -7.87 9.83 -1.90
CA LEU A 63 -8.24 9.15 -0.67
C LEU A 63 -8.78 10.13 0.37
N TYR A 64 -9.97 9.86 0.91
CA TYR A 64 -10.55 10.70 1.96
C TYR A 64 -9.99 10.33 3.34
N SER A 65 -9.34 11.28 3.99
CA SER A 65 -8.94 11.17 5.39
C SER A 65 -10.09 11.58 6.31
N LYS A 66 -10.62 10.64 7.09
CA LYS A 66 -11.63 10.95 8.12
C LYS A 66 -11.06 11.84 9.22
N LYS A 67 -9.79 11.64 9.58
CA LYS A 67 -9.10 12.43 10.61
C LYS A 67 -8.92 13.88 10.22
N LEU A 68 -8.56 14.14 8.95
CA LEU A 68 -8.27 15.49 8.44
C LEU A 68 -9.45 16.12 7.69
N GLY A 69 -10.54 15.36 7.51
CA GLY A 69 -11.78 15.83 6.91
C GLY A 69 -11.69 16.22 5.44
N LYS A 70 -10.68 15.73 4.70
CA LYS A 70 -10.44 16.12 3.30
C LYS A 70 -9.79 15.00 2.48
N ASN A 71 -9.82 15.18 1.16
CA ASN A 71 -9.21 14.29 0.19
C ASN A 71 -7.71 14.56 0.01
N PHE A 72 -6.94 13.50 -0.24
CA PHE A 72 -5.51 13.55 -0.54
C PHE A 72 -5.18 12.73 -1.78
N PRO A 73 -4.30 13.23 -2.66
CA PRO A 73 -3.87 12.46 -3.83
C PRO A 73 -3.03 11.26 -3.42
N VAL A 74 -3.19 10.16 -4.13
CA VAL A 74 -2.26 9.03 -4.06
C VAL A 74 -0.91 9.43 -4.65
N VAL A 75 0.18 8.99 -4.03
CA VAL A 75 1.54 9.31 -4.49
C VAL A 75 1.75 8.79 -5.91
N PRO A 76 2.20 9.62 -6.88
CA PRO A 76 2.31 9.23 -8.29
C PRO A 76 3.14 7.97 -8.54
N LEU A 77 4.20 7.77 -7.75
CA LEU A 77 5.04 6.58 -7.85
C LEU A 77 4.25 5.28 -7.60
N LEU A 78 3.30 5.30 -6.66
CA LEU A 78 2.49 4.13 -6.33
C LEU A 78 1.40 3.87 -7.38
N LEU A 79 0.89 4.93 -8.01
CA LEU A 79 -0.14 4.82 -9.06
C LEU A 79 0.34 3.99 -10.25
N GLU A 80 1.63 4.05 -10.58
CA GLU A 80 2.23 3.23 -11.65
C GLU A 80 2.14 1.72 -11.36
N PHE A 81 1.91 1.33 -10.10
CA PHE A 81 1.98 -0.08 -9.68
C PHE A 81 0.62 -0.66 -9.29
N PHE A 82 -0.36 0.16 -8.91
CA PHE A 82 -1.64 -0.36 -8.41
C PHE A 82 -2.43 -1.14 -9.46
N ASP A 83 -2.56 -0.63 -10.68
CA ASP A 83 -3.29 -1.33 -11.76
C ASP A 83 -2.68 -2.71 -12.02
N GLU A 84 -1.36 -2.78 -12.19
CA GLU A 84 -0.64 -4.04 -12.41
C GLU A 84 -0.71 -4.97 -11.21
N PHE A 85 -0.64 -4.43 -9.99
CA PHE A 85 -0.72 -5.20 -8.76
C PHE A 85 -2.10 -5.82 -8.57
N PHE A 86 -3.18 -5.07 -8.85
CA PHE A 86 -4.53 -5.58 -8.74
C PHE A 86 -4.84 -6.68 -9.77
N GLU A 87 -4.35 -6.53 -11.00
CA GLU A 87 -4.40 -7.64 -11.97
C GLU A 87 -3.61 -8.86 -11.51
N TYR A 88 -2.44 -8.65 -10.88
CA TYR A 88 -1.61 -9.74 -10.40
C TYR A 88 -2.29 -10.51 -9.26
N ILE A 89 -2.88 -9.83 -8.27
CA ILE A 89 -3.57 -10.52 -7.17
C ILE A 89 -4.85 -11.22 -7.63
N ASP A 90 -5.61 -10.66 -8.57
CA ASP A 90 -6.80 -11.30 -9.14
C ASP A 90 -6.43 -12.64 -9.79
N LYS A 91 -5.37 -12.65 -10.62
CA LYS A 91 -4.89 -13.86 -11.32
C LYS A 91 -4.26 -14.91 -10.41
N ASN A 92 -3.58 -14.50 -9.32
CA ASN A 92 -2.75 -15.41 -8.52
C ASN A 92 -3.35 -15.79 -7.15
N ILE A 93 -4.29 -14.99 -6.63
CA ILE A 93 -4.85 -15.15 -5.28
C ILE A 93 -6.37 -15.35 -5.33
N GLY A 94 -7.06 -14.89 -6.38
CA GLY A 94 -8.51 -15.07 -6.55
C GLY A 94 -9.32 -14.26 -5.54
N VAL A 95 -8.94 -12.99 -5.36
CA VAL A 95 -9.64 -12.06 -4.45
C VAL A 95 -10.89 -11.53 -5.17
N HIS A 96 -12.03 -12.20 -4.97
CA HIS A 96 -13.36 -11.72 -5.39
C HIS A 96 -14.08 -11.01 -4.26
#